data_AF-A0A3A5AEU1-F1
#
_entry.id   AF-A0A3A5AEU1-F1
#
_cell.length_a   1.000
_cell.length_b   1.000
_cell.length_c   1.000
_cell.angle_alpha   90.00
_cell.angle_beta   90.00
_cell.angle_gamma   90.00
#
_symmetry.space_group_name_H-M   'P 1'
#
loop_
_entity.id
_entity.type
_entity.pdbx_description
1 polymer ?
#
loop_
_entity_poly.entity_id
_entity_poly.type
_entity_poly.pdbx_seq_one_letter_code
_entity_poly.pdbx_strand_id
1 'polypeptide(L)' 'MQVSRVAAIWLEYHRSHSRENTLKSYEAALNPFLAEFANRQIGEISTEEVLSFLNRVTEGRKPQ' A
#
# COMPACT_ATOMS: atom_id res chain seq x y z
N MET A 1 12.04 -7.59 -6.06
CA MET A 1 12.39 -6.30 -5.41
C MET A 1 11.63 -6.22 -4.10
N GLN A 2 12.28 -5.78 -3.01
CA GLN A 2 11.59 -5.63 -1.72
C GLN A 2 10.47 -4.59 -1.84
N VAL A 3 9.35 -4.87 -1.17
CA VAL A 3 8.15 -4.03 -1.20
C VAL A 3 8.45 -2.62 -0.71
N SER A 4 9.20 -2.46 0.38
CA SER A 4 9.64 -1.16 0.90
C SER A 4 10.35 -0.31 -0.15
N ARG A 5 11.20 -0.93 -0.97
CA ARG A 5 11.92 -0.26 -2.06
C ARG A 5 11.00 0.13 -3.22
N VAL A 6 10.09 -0.76 -3.62
CA VAL A 6 9.09 -0.45 -4.66
C VAL A 6 8.22 0.72 -4.24
N ALA A 7 7.75 0.70 -2.99
CA ALA A 7 6.88 1.70 -2.42
C ALA A 7 7.58 3.07 -2.33
N ALA A 8 8.87 3.10 -1.97
CA ALA A 8 9.67 4.32 -1.98
C ALA A 8 9.82 4.93 -3.38
N ILE A 9 10.11 4.11 -4.41
CA ILE A 9 10.21 4.57 -5.81
C ILE A 9 8.87 5.14 -6.28
N TRP A 10 7.78 4.44 -5.99
CA TRP A 10 6.43 4.87 -6.38
C TRP A 10 6.01 6.17 -5.66
N LEU A 11 6.30 6.30 -4.36
CA LEU A 11 5.97 7.50 -3.60
C LEU A 11 6.80 8.71 -4.06
N GLU A 12 8.08 8.50 -4.38
CA GLU A 12 8.95 9.56 -4.91
C GLU A 12 8.43 10.11 -6.24
N TYR A 13 7.95 9.23 -7.14
CA TYR A 13 7.26 9.67 -8.35
C TYR A 13 6.07 10.59 -8.00
N HIS A 14 5.22 10.20 -7.08
CA HIS A 14 4.06 11.02 -6.72
C HIS A 14 4.43 12.32 -6.03
N ARG A 15 5.56 12.41 -5.30
CA ARG A 15 6.00 13.65 -4.65
C ARG A 15 6.20 14.79 -5.63
N SER A 16 6.69 14.49 -6.83
CA SER A 16 6.92 15.50 -7.87
C SER A 16 5.71 15.71 -8.80
N HIS A 17 4.74 14.79 -8.82
CA HIS A 17 3.71 14.75 -9.87
C HIS A 17 2.26 14.76 -9.34
N SER A 18 2.04 14.75 -8.03
CA SER A 18 0.71 14.70 -7.43
C SER A 18 0.48 15.87 -6.47
N ARG A 19 -0.79 16.20 -6.26
CA ARG A 19 -1.18 17.23 -5.28
C ARG A 19 -0.90 16.71 -3.86
N GLU A 20 -0.69 17.63 -2.93
CA GLU A 20 -0.39 17.29 -1.53
C GLU A 20 -1.47 16.41 -0.88
N ASN A 21 -2.76 16.66 -1.17
CA ASN A 21 -3.85 15.84 -0.65
C ASN A 21 -3.80 14.40 -1.20
N THR A 22 -3.47 14.23 -2.48
CA THR A 22 -3.27 12.91 -3.09
C THR A 22 -2.11 12.17 -2.44
N LEU A 23 -0.99 12.86 -2.19
CA LEU A 23 0.16 12.29 -1.48
C LEU A 23 -0.22 11.78 -0.09
N LYS A 24 -0.92 12.61 0.69
CA LYS A 24 -1.41 12.21 2.02
C LYS A 24 -2.32 10.99 1.96
N SER A 25 -3.21 10.91 0.97
CA SER A 25 -4.08 9.74 0.77
C SER A 25 -3.27 8.49 0.41
N TYR A 26 -2.26 8.62 -0.44
CA TYR A 26 -1.37 7.53 -0.81
C TYR A 26 -0.55 7.03 0.37
N GLU A 27 0.10 7.92 1.13
CA GLU A 27 0.83 7.55 2.34
C GLU A 27 -0.07 6.85 3.35
N ALA A 28 -1.29 7.36 3.56
CA ALA A 28 -2.27 6.75 4.47
C ALA A 28 -2.67 5.32 4.04
N ALA A 29 -2.82 5.07 2.74
CA ALA A 29 -3.14 3.73 2.22
C ALA A 29 -1.92 2.79 2.21
N LEU A 30 -0.73 3.33 1.97
CA LEU A 30 0.52 2.59 1.86
C LEU A 30 1.05 2.13 3.23
N ASN A 31 0.87 2.94 4.28
CA ASN A 31 1.32 2.63 5.64
C ASN A 31 0.87 1.26 6.17
N PRO A 32 -0.42 0.88 6.16
CA PRO A 32 -0.85 -0.43 6.62
C PRO A 32 -0.32 -1.56 5.72
N PHE A 33 -0.17 -1.31 4.42
CA PHE A 33 0.41 -2.29 3.50
C PHE A 33 1.90 -2.54 3.80
N LEU A 34 2.68 -1.48 4.04
CA LEU A 34 4.08 -1.58 4.41
C LEU A 34 4.29 -2.23 5.77
N ALA A 35 3.40 -1.97 6.74
CA ALA A 35 3.46 -2.62 8.05
C ALA A 35 3.41 -4.15 7.95
N GLU A 36 2.73 -4.70 6.94
CA GLU A 36 2.58 -6.14 6.74
C GLU A 36 3.62 -6.71 5.76
N PHE A 37 3.92 -6.01 4.67
CA PHE A 37 4.66 -6.59 3.54
C PHE A 37 6.05 -5.99 3.29
N ALA A 38 6.49 -4.95 4.01
CA ALA A 38 7.69 -4.15 3.68
C ALA A 38 8.96 -4.98 3.39
N ASN A 39 9.20 -6.04 4.16
CA ASN A 39 10.42 -6.85 4.09
C ASN A 39 10.33 -8.01 3.09
N ARG A 40 9.18 -8.21 2.44
CA ARG A 40 8.96 -9.30 1.48
C ARG A 40 9.33 -8.89 0.07
N GLN A 41 9.60 -9.86 -0.80
CA GLN A 41 9.71 -9.57 -2.23
C GLN A 41 8.31 -9.38 -2.82
N ILE A 42 8.14 -8.37 -3.69
CA ILE A 42 6.86 -8.10 -4.33
C ILE A 42 6.31 -9.31 -5.11
N GLY A 43 7.19 -10.15 -5.67
CA GLY A 43 6.80 -11.37 -6.40
C GLY A 43 6.42 -12.57 -5.52
N GLU A 44 6.60 -12.46 -4.20
CA GLU A 44 6.23 -13.51 -3.23
C GLU A 44 4.88 -13.24 -2.56
N ILE A 45 4.26 -12.08 -2.82
CA ILE A 45 2.93 -11.76 -2.28
C ILE A 45 1.88 -12.39 -3.18
N SER A 46 1.09 -13.31 -2.65
CA SER A 46 0.02 -13.96 -3.39
C SER A 46 -1.22 -13.08 -3.49
N THR A 47 -2.10 -13.40 -4.45
CA THR A 47 -3.39 -12.72 -4.58
C THR A 47 -4.25 -12.91 -3.33
N GLU A 48 -4.22 -14.09 -2.71
CA GLU A 48 -4.98 -14.41 -1.49
C GLU A 48 -4.52 -13.57 -0.29
N GLU A 49 -3.23 -13.29 -0.19
CA GLU A 49 -2.68 -12.42 0.85
C GLU A 49 -3.12 -10.97 0.66
N VAL A 50 -3.11 -10.48 -0.58
CA VAL A 50 -3.65 -9.15 -0.91
C VAL A 50 -5.14 -9.07 -0.60
N LEU A 51 -5.93 -10.08 -0.98
CA LEU A 51 -7.37 -10.12 -0.67
C LEU A 51 -7.64 -10.16 0.83
N SER A 52 -6.85 -10.92 1.58
CA SER A 52 -6.95 -10.99 3.04
C SER A 52 -6.62 -9.64 3.69
N PHE A 53 -5.57 -8.97 3.21
CA PHE A 53 -5.23 -7.61 3.62
C PHE A 53 -6.38 -6.62 3.34
N LEU A 54 -6.90 -6.62 2.11
CA LEU A 54 -7.99 -5.73 1.70
C LEU A 54 -9.26 -5.95 2.54
N ASN A 55 -9.61 -7.21 2.83
CA ASN A 55 -10.73 -7.53 3.71
C ASN A 55 -10.55 -6.96 5.12
N ARG A 56 -9.35 -7.07 5.71
CA ARG A 56 -9.07 -6.52 7.04
C ARG A 56 -9.13 -4.99 7.09
N VAL A 57 -8.54 -4.31 6.12
CA VAL A 57 -8.52 -2.83 6.12
C VAL A 57 -9.87 -2.18 5.75
N THR A 58 -10.79 -2.97 5.18
CA THR A 58 -12.16 -2.53 4.84
C THR A 58 -13.21 -3.10 5.78
N GLU A 59 -12.81 -3.88 6.77
CA GLU A 59 -13.72 -4.45 7.76
C GLU A 59 -14.51 -3.34 8.49
N GLY A 60 -15.82 -3.54 8.64
CA GLY A 60 -16.72 -2.53 9.22
C GLY A 60 -16.98 -1.28 8.36
N ARG A 61 -16.38 -1.18 7.16
CA ARG A 61 -16.60 -0.08 6.19
C ARG A 61 -17.38 -0.50 4.95
N LYS A 62 -17.82 -1.76 4.88
CA LYS A 62 -18.71 -2.23 3.82
C LYS A 62 -20.05 -1.50 3.94
N PRO A 63 -20.54 -0.82 2.89
CA PRO A 63 -21.88 -0.25 2.88
C PRO A 63 -22.89 -1.36 3.18
N GLN A 64 -23.87 -1.07 4.05
CA GLN A 64 -25.02 -1.95 4.29
C GLN A 64 -25.96 -1.95 3.07
#